data_AF-A0A7C9BK04-F1
#
_entry.id   AF-A0A7C9BK04-F1
#
_cell.length_a   1.000
_cell.length_b   1.000
_cell.length_c   1.000
_cell.angle_alpha   90.00
_cell.angle_beta   90.00
_cell.angle_gamma   90.00
#
_symmetry.space_group_name_H-M   'P 1'
#
loop_
_entity.id
_entity.type
_entity.pdbx_description
1 polymer ?
#
loop_
_entity_poly.entity_id
_entity_poly.type
_entity_poly.pdbx_seq_one_letter_code
_entity_poly.pdbx_strand_id
1 'polypeptide(L)'
;MSQLPYLDHDALLKLTADAAHVTQPCTCTKTSLAGWTSLPLSLPEAQLTEVATLAPPGDTGPTYAEYHPAGTRYASDEAPIALRHFPYNRCNVSRCRSCGRLFLRYQEGGGYFIDQRIRALDPALVVDADADA
;
A
#
# COMPACT_ATOMS: atom_id res chain seq x y z
N MET A 1 -3.34 -21.40 1.68
CA MET A 1 -3.21 -19.93 1.54
C MET A 1 -2.11 -19.53 2.49
N SER A 2 -0.95 -19.14 1.97
CA SER A 2 0.17 -18.72 2.83
C SER A 2 -0.29 -17.51 3.64
N GLN A 3 -0.26 -17.63 4.96
CA GLN A 3 -0.59 -16.51 5.85
C GLN A 3 0.50 -15.46 5.67
N LEU A 4 0.14 -14.30 5.13
CA LEU A 4 1.07 -13.18 4.99
C LEU A 4 1.43 -12.67 6.39
N PRO A 5 2.71 -12.33 6.66
CA PRO A 5 3.09 -11.72 7.92
C PRO A 5 2.42 -10.35 8.06
N TYR A 6 1.82 -10.08 9.21
CA TYR A 6 1.34 -8.74 9.55
C TYR A 6 2.53 -7.81 9.83
N LEU A 7 2.48 -6.58 9.33
CA LEU A 7 3.44 -5.53 9.65
C LEU A 7 2.77 -4.40 10.41
N ASP A 8 3.31 -4.12 11.59
CA ASP A 8 3.08 -2.85 12.27
C ASP A 8 3.93 -1.72 11.64
N HIS A 9 3.79 -0.52 12.19
CA HIS A 9 4.49 0.68 11.72
C HIS A 9 6.01 0.47 11.61
N ASP A 10 6.64 -0.04 12.67
CA ASP A 10 8.09 -0.21 12.72
C ASP A 10 8.58 -1.31 11.79
N ALA A 11 7.84 -2.41 11.68
CA ALA A 11 8.15 -3.50 10.76
C ALA A 11 8.01 -3.05 9.29
N LEU A 12 7.03 -2.19 8.99
CA LEU A 12 6.87 -1.61 7.66
C LEU A 12 8.05 -0.69 7.31
N LEU A 13 8.48 0.18 8.23
CA LEU A 13 9.63 1.06 8.01
C LEU A 13 10.94 0.29 7.83
N LYS A 14 11.13 -0.83 8.54
CA LYS A 14 12.29 -1.72 8.29
C LYS A 14 12.24 -2.30 6.89
N LEU A 15 11.07 -2.77 6.44
CA LEU A 15 10.90 -3.33 5.10
C LEU A 15 11.19 -2.30 4.00
N THR A 16 10.78 -1.03 4.18
CA THR A 16 11.06 0.04 3.22
C THR A 16 12.54 0.43 3.21
N ALA A 17 13.21 0.45 4.37
CA ALA A 17 14.65 0.68 4.45
C ALA A 17 15.43 -0.38 3.65
N ASP A 18 15.05 -1.65 3.74
CA ASP A 18 15.67 -2.73 2.94
C ASP A 18 15.51 -2.51 1.43
N ALA A 19 14.42 -1.88 0.99
CA ALA A 19 14.14 -1.59 -0.42
C ALA A 19 14.66 -0.21 -0.89
N ALA A 20 15.21 0.62 0.00
CA ALA A 20 15.60 2.00 -0.29
C ALA A 20 16.73 2.12 -1.34
N HIS A 21 17.55 1.08 -1.49
CA HIS A 21 18.67 1.06 -2.44
C HIS A 21 18.24 0.86 -3.91
N VAL A 22 16.95 0.64 -4.17
CA VAL A 22 16.43 0.32 -5.51
C VAL A 22 16.25 1.59 -6.35
N THR A 23 17.27 1.92 -7.13
CA THR A 23 17.32 3.13 -7.99
C THR A 23 17.22 2.82 -9.49
N GLN A 24 17.36 1.56 -9.89
CA GLN A 24 17.35 1.17 -11.30
C GLN A 24 15.98 1.41 -11.96
N PRO A 25 15.95 1.76 -13.26
CA PRO A 25 14.72 1.85 -14.04
C PRO A 25 13.96 0.52 -14.05
N CYS A 26 12.63 0.57 -14.00
CA CYS A 26 11.80 -0.63 -14.07
C CYS A 26 10.45 -0.33 -14.71
N THR A 27 9.85 -1.33 -15.36
CA THR A 27 8.49 -1.22 -15.90
C THR A 27 7.46 -0.83 -14.84
N CYS A 28 7.68 -1.21 -13.57
CA CYS A 28 6.78 -0.88 -12.47
C CYS A 28 6.70 0.62 -12.14
N THR A 29 7.56 1.45 -12.73
CA THR A 29 7.55 2.91 -12.57
C THR A 29 7.18 3.65 -13.87
N LYS A 30 6.68 2.94 -14.91
CA LYS A 30 6.27 3.57 -16.18
C LYS A 30 5.09 4.54 -16.01
N THR A 31 4.17 4.19 -15.12
CA THR A 31 3.06 5.05 -14.71
C THR A 31 3.34 5.51 -13.29
N SER A 32 3.06 6.79 -12.98
CA SER A 32 3.15 7.24 -11.58
C SER A 32 2.16 6.45 -10.72
N LEU A 33 2.67 5.96 -9.59
CA LEU A 33 1.89 5.26 -8.57
C LEU A 33 1.97 6.00 -7.23
N ALA A 34 2.32 7.29 -7.23
CA ALA A 34 2.52 8.07 -6.01
C ALA A 34 1.21 8.20 -5.19
N GLY A 35 0.11 8.56 -5.84
CA GLY A 35 -1.25 8.42 -5.30
C GLY A 35 -1.90 7.07 -5.62
N TRP A 36 -3.01 6.78 -4.95
CA TRP A 36 -3.81 5.59 -5.26
C TRP A 36 -4.40 5.65 -6.66
N THR A 37 -4.27 4.53 -7.39
CA THR A 37 -4.85 4.35 -8.73
C THR A 37 -5.24 2.90 -8.96
N SER A 38 -6.03 2.64 -10.01
CA SER A 38 -6.26 1.27 -10.50
C SER A 38 -4.95 0.69 -11.02
N LEU A 39 -4.75 -0.62 -10.83
CA LEU A 39 -3.56 -1.33 -11.30
C LEU A 39 -3.38 -1.11 -12.80
N PRO A 40 -2.31 -0.41 -13.24
CA PRO A 40 -2.14 -0.10 -14.64
C PRO A 40 -1.91 -1.36 -15.47
N LEU A 41 -2.46 -1.41 -16.68
CA LEU A 41 -2.20 -2.50 -17.64
C LEU A 41 -0.71 -2.64 -17.99
N SER A 42 0.06 -1.56 -17.83
CA SER A 42 1.51 -1.53 -18.02
C SER A 42 2.30 -2.26 -16.93
N LEU A 43 1.66 -2.60 -15.80
CA LEU A 43 2.24 -3.31 -14.66
C LEU A 43 1.48 -4.63 -14.44
N PRO A 44 1.93 -5.74 -15.04
CA PRO A 44 1.29 -7.03 -14.88
C PRO A 44 1.33 -7.50 -13.43
N GLU A 45 0.22 -8.03 -12.92
CA GLU A 45 0.11 -8.53 -11.55
C GLU A 45 1.15 -9.62 -11.23
N ALA A 46 1.52 -10.46 -12.21
CA ALA A 46 2.55 -11.49 -12.06
C ALA A 46 3.98 -10.93 -11.78
N GLN A 47 4.19 -9.62 -11.96
CA GLN A 47 5.42 -8.93 -11.57
C GLN A 47 5.41 -8.54 -10.08
N LEU A 48 4.28 -8.64 -9.40
CA LEU A 48 4.10 -8.30 -8.00
C LEU A 48 3.96 -9.57 -7.16
N THR A 49 4.67 -9.63 -6.05
CA THR A 49 4.54 -10.73 -5.08
C THR A 49 4.15 -10.13 -3.75
N GLU A 50 3.04 -10.60 -3.18
CA GLU A 50 2.65 -10.22 -1.82
C GLU A 50 3.66 -10.77 -0.83
N VAL A 51 4.20 -9.88 0.01
CA VAL A 51 5.24 -10.21 1.00
C VAL A 51 4.75 -10.02 2.44
N ALA A 52 3.69 -9.24 2.63
CA ALA A 52 3.12 -8.94 3.94
C ALA A 52 1.70 -8.39 3.84
N THR A 53 1.03 -8.24 4.99
CA THR A 53 -0.27 -7.60 5.12
C THR A 53 -0.25 -6.49 6.18
N LEU A 54 -1.02 -5.44 5.95
CA LEU A 54 -1.31 -4.37 6.91
C LEU A 54 -2.68 -4.56 7.57
N ALA A 55 -3.43 -5.59 7.17
CA ALA A 55 -4.66 -5.96 7.84
C ALA A 55 -4.33 -6.50 9.23
N PRO A 56 -4.78 -5.84 10.31
CA PRO A 56 -4.45 -6.24 11.67
C PRO A 56 -4.94 -7.67 11.96
N PRO A 57 -4.18 -8.47 12.73
CA PRO A 57 -4.61 -9.80 13.10
C PRO A 57 -5.79 -9.71 14.07
N GLY A 58 -6.86 -10.44 13.77
CA GLY A 58 -8.09 -10.44 14.54
C GLY A 58 -9.24 -9.74 13.81
N ASP A 59 -10.47 -10.12 14.16
CA ASP A 59 -11.67 -9.68 13.45
C ASP A 59 -12.28 -8.44 14.12
N THR A 60 -11.62 -7.29 13.96
CA THR A 60 -12.14 -6.00 14.45
C THR A 60 -12.93 -5.23 13.40
N GLY A 61 -13.00 -5.72 12.15
CA GLY A 61 -13.60 -5.00 11.03
C GLY A 61 -12.78 -3.75 10.67
N PRO A 62 -12.05 -3.72 9.54
CA PRO A 62 -11.27 -2.55 9.16
C PRO A 62 -12.18 -1.33 8.98
N THR A 63 -11.82 -0.21 9.62
CA THR A 63 -12.52 1.07 9.48
C THR A 63 -12.45 1.60 8.04
N TYR A 64 -13.46 2.39 7.66
CA TYR A 64 -13.50 3.16 6.41
C TYR A 64 -13.10 4.64 6.60
N ALA A 65 -12.69 5.03 7.82
CA ALA A 65 -12.21 6.39 8.09
C ALA A 65 -10.89 6.66 7.36
N GLU A 66 -10.82 7.76 6.62
CA GLU A 66 -9.60 8.24 5.95
C GLU A 66 -8.89 9.26 6.84
N TYR A 67 -7.55 9.20 6.88
CA TYR A 67 -6.72 10.13 7.65
C TYR A 67 -6.08 11.18 6.74
N HIS A 68 -6.57 12.42 6.79
CA HIS A 68 -6.11 13.53 5.94
C HIS A 68 -6.00 14.87 6.70
N PRO A 69 -5.11 14.98 7.71
CA PRO A 69 -4.99 16.19 8.55
C PRO A 69 -4.58 17.45 7.77
N ALA A 70 -3.89 17.28 6.63
CA ALA A 70 -3.47 18.36 5.76
C ALA A 70 -4.43 18.63 4.58
N GLY A 71 -5.63 18.03 4.57
CA GLY A 71 -6.62 18.21 3.51
C GLY A 71 -6.27 17.53 2.18
N THR A 72 -5.36 16.56 2.19
CA THR A 72 -5.12 15.64 1.07
C THR A 72 -6.37 14.81 0.78
N ARG A 73 -6.40 14.15 -0.37
CA ARG A 73 -7.46 13.22 -0.75
C ARG A 73 -6.89 11.84 -0.99
N TYR A 74 -7.76 10.83 -1.07
CA TYR A 74 -7.43 9.45 -1.41
C TYR A 74 -6.38 9.31 -2.54
N ALA A 75 -6.55 9.99 -3.67
CA ALA A 75 -5.65 9.89 -4.82
C ALA A 75 -4.47 10.90 -4.80
N SER A 76 -4.31 11.69 -3.74
CA SER A 76 -3.21 12.65 -3.64
C SER A 76 -1.87 11.93 -3.48
N ASP A 77 -0.87 12.38 -4.22
CA ASP A 77 0.50 11.84 -4.15
C ASP A 77 1.08 11.97 -2.74
N GLU A 78 0.82 13.11 -2.09
CA GLU A 78 1.28 13.44 -0.73
C GLU A 78 0.35 12.93 0.39
N ALA A 79 -0.66 12.12 0.06
CA ALA A 79 -1.57 11.59 1.09
C ALA A 79 -0.78 10.74 2.11
N PRO A 80 -0.99 10.92 3.43
CA PRO A 80 -0.28 10.11 4.42
C PRO A 80 -0.66 8.63 4.31
N ILE A 81 0.30 7.76 4.59
CA ILE A 81 0.15 6.30 4.70
C ILE A 81 -0.05 5.97 6.18
N ALA A 82 -1.31 6.02 6.61
CA ALA A 82 -1.72 5.82 7.99
C ALA A 82 -2.30 4.40 8.17
N LEU A 83 -1.50 3.46 8.68
CA LEU A 83 -1.78 2.02 8.66
C LEU A 83 -3.11 1.61 9.30
N ARG A 84 -3.60 2.37 10.28
CA ARG A 84 -4.84 2.08 11.02
C ARG A 84 -6.10 2.58 10.30
N HIS A 85 -5.93 3.38 9.25
CA HIS A 85 -7.01 4.06 8.52
C HIS A 85 -7.22 3.47 7.12
N PHE A 86 -8.37 3.76 6.53
CA PHE A 86 -8.68 3.38 5.16
C PHE A 86 -7.80 4.16 4.17
N PRO A 87 -7.29 3.51 3.09
CA PRO A 87 -7.46 2.09 2.76
C PRO A 87 -6.35 1.16 3.31
N TYR A 88 -5.39 1.69 4.05
CA TYR A 88 -4.16 0.99 4.44
C TYR A 88 -4.39 -0.19 5.37
N ASN A 89 -5.35 -0.08 6.27
CA ASN A 89 -5.78 -1.15 7.18
C ASN A 89 -6.37 -2.40 6.49
N ARG A 90 -6.43 -2.40 5.15
CA ARG A 90 -6.90 -3.50 4.30
C ARG A 90 -5.88 -3.91 3.24
N CYS A 91 -4.71 -3.27 3.25
CA CYS A 91 -3.72 -3.44 2.21
C CYS A 91 -2.85 -4.66 2.45
N ASN A 92 -2.47 -5.32 1.37
CA ASN A 92 -1.28 -6.16 1.31
C ASN A 92 -0.10 -5.33 0.79
N VAL A 93 1.10 -5.67 1.26
CA VAL A 93 2.36 -5.12 0.76
C VAL A 93 2.88 -6.06 -0.31
N SER A 94 3.08 -5.53 -1.51
CA SER A 94 3.62 -6.25 -2.65
C SER A 94 5.02 -5.75 -3.00
N ARG A 95 5.88 -6.68 -3.41
CA ARG A 95 7.22 -6.40 -3.92
C ARG A 95 7.29 -6.67 -5.42
N CYS A 96 7.83 -5.73 -6.19
CA CYS A 96 8.13 -5.97 -7.59
C CYS A 96 9.25 -7.00 -7.71
N ARG A 97 8.99 -8.12 -8.38
CA ARG A 97 9.95 -9.22 -8.60
C ARG A 97 11.20 -8.80 -9.38
N SER A 98 11.09 -7.78 -10.24
CA SER A 98 12.20 -7.35 -11.10
C SER A 98 13.16 -6.35 -10.44
N CYS A 99 12.68 -5.48 -9.55
CA CYS A 99 13.52 -4.43 -8.96
C CYS A 99 13.52 -4.41 -7.43
N GLY A 100 12.51 -4.97 -6.76
CA GLY A 100 12.41 -4.98 -5.30
C GLY A 100 11.60 -3.82 -4.71
N ARG A 101 11.10 -2.86 -5.51
CA ARG A 101 10.23 -1.78 -5.02
C ARG A 101 8.96 -2.32 -4.37
N LEU A 102 8.47 -1.59 -3.37
CA LEU A 102 7.31 -1.97 -2.58
C LEU A 102 6.08 -1.15 -2.99
N PHE A 103 4.93 -1.79 -2.93
CA PHE A 103 3.64 -1.23 -3.27
C PHE A 103 2.60 -1.66 -2.25
N LEU A 104 1.66 -0.78 -1.95
CA LEU A 104 0.45 -1.07 -1.21
C LEU A 104 -0.63 -1.45 -2.22
N ARG A 105 -1.36 -2.52 -1.92
CA ARG A 105 -2.46 -3.01 -2.76
C ARG A 105 -3.64 -3.40 -1.92
N TYR A 106 -4.83 -3.08 -2.40
CA TYR A 106 -6.06 -3.64 -1.86
C TYR A 106 -7.09 -3.79 -2.97
N GLN A 107 -8.10 -4.61 -2.70
CA GLN A 107 -9.21 -4.79 -3.60
C GLN A 107 -10.36 -3.86 -3.19
N GLU A 108 -10.75 -2.97 -4.10
CA GLU A 108 -11.95 -2.15 -3.94
C GLU A 108 -13.13 -2.86 -4.62
N GLY A 109 -14.15 -3.21 -3.84
CA GLY A 109 -15.37 -3.84 -4.33
C GLY A 109 -16.54 -2.87 -4.29
N GLY A 110 -17.28 -2.75 -5.39
CA GLY A 110 -18.50 -1.97 -5.48
C GLY A 110 -19.53 -2.66 -6.37
N GLY A 111 -20.68 -3.07 -5.80
CA GLY A 111 -21.76 -3.73 -6.55
C GLY A 111 -21.28 -4.91 -7.41
N TYR A 112 -21.09 -4.66 -8.71
CA TYR A 112 -20.69 -5.66 -9.72
C TYR A 112 -19.26 -5.53 -10.23
N PHE A 113 -18.46 -4.59 -9.71
CA PHE A 113 -17.06 -4.43 -10.11
C PHE A 113 -16.10 -4.69 -8.96
N ILE A 114 -14.92 -5.18 -9.35
CA ILE A 114 -13.76 -5.35 -8.49
C ILE A 114 -12.62 -4.57 -9.16
N ASP A 115 -12.06 -3.59 -8.46
CA ASP A 115 -10.87 -2.87 -8.90
C ASP A 115 -9.68 -3.20 -8.01
N GLN A 116 -8.55 -3.52 -8.65
CA GLN A 116 -7.29 -3.75 -7.96
C GLN A 116 -6.59 -2.40 -7.80
N ARG A 117 -6.57 -1.86 -6.59
CA ARG A 117 -5.92 -0.59 -6.30
C ARG A 117 -4.45 -0.80 -5.97
N ILE A 118 -3.62 0.13 -6.41
CA ILE A 118 -2.20 0.14 -6.14
C ILE A 118 -1.70 1.55 -5.82
N ARG A 119 -0.74 1.62 -4.90
CA ARG A 119 0.04 2.81 -4.57
C ARG A 119 1.48 2.42 -4.26
N ALA A 120 2.46 3.26 -4.61
CA ALA A 120 3.84 3.10 -4.20
C ALA A 120 3.96 3.26 -2.68
N LEU A 121 4.74 2.39 -2.03
CA LEU A 121 5.03 2.53 -0.62
C LEU A 121 6.22 3.48 -0.44
N ASP A 122 5.92 4.76 -0.20
CA ASP A 122 6.93 5.78 0.11
C ASP A 122 7.13 5.87 1.64
N PRO A 123 8.33 5.55 2.19
CA PRO A 123 8.59 5.67 3.61
C PRO A 123 8.43 7.09 4.16
N ALA A 124 8.61 8.13 3.35
CA ALA A 124 8.47 9.52 3.80
C ALA A 124 7.02 9.92 4.12
N LEU A 125 6.05 9.17 3.61
CA LEU A 125 4.62 9.40 3.81
C LEU A 125 4.03 8.50 4.90
N VAL A 126 4.79 7.54 5.45
CA VAL A 126 4.32 6.67 6.52
C VAL A 126 4.20 7.46 7.82
N VAL A 127 3.03 7.39 8.45
CA VAL A 127 2.72 8.07 9.71
C VAL A 127 2.17 7.09 10.74
N ASP A 128 2.52 7.31 12.00
CA ASP A 128 1.92 6.61 13.14
C ASP A 128 0.73 7.43 13.66
N ALA A 129 -0.40 7.32 12.96
CA ALA A 129 -1.67 7.91 13.38
C ALA A 129 -2.44 6.91 14.23
N ASP A 130 -2.94 7.38 15.38
CA ASP A 130 -3.85 6.59 16.22
C ASP A 130 -5.15 6.27 15.49
N ALA A 131 -5.82 5.19 15.91
CA ALA A 131 -7.07 4.75 15.28
C ALA A 131 -8.24 5.73 15.51
N ASP A 132 -8.15 6.58 16.54
CA ASP A 132 -9.18 7.55 16.94
C ASP A 132 -8.90 8.99 16.43
N ALA A 133 -7.84 9.16 15.64
CA ALA A 133 -7.35 10.46 15.16
C ALA A 133 -8.13 11.02 13.96
#